data_AF-A0A387BWR9-F1
#
_entry.id   AF-A0A387BWR9-F1
#
_cell.length_a   1.000
_cell.length_b   1.000
_cell.length_c   1.000
_cell.angle_alpha   90.00
_cell.angle_beta   90.00
_cell.angle_gamma   90.00
#
_symmetry.space_group_name_H-M   'P 1'
#
loop_
_entity.id
_entity.type
_entity.pdbx_description
1 polymer ?
#
loop_
_entity_poly.entity_id
_entity_poly.type
_entity_poly.pdbx_seq_one_letter_code
_entity_poly.pdbx_strand_id
1 'polypeptide(L)'
;MPRLAALTGVTVLAAALTACSGGPPQACSAIGWTNQVRVHVTGDTAGVDAVTFCAGATCPVPAPPPTLAPAPGARSLTSHDGDVWTISIDMTTPRTGHLGAFDASGAPLIDQRVMLAWKRVGGTAECGGPERAEVTLWMP
;
A
#
# COMPACT_ATOMS: atom_id res chain seq x y z
N MET A 1 21.05 -79.45 28.80
CA MET A 1 19.79 -79.13 28.06
C MET A 1 18.77 -78.71 29.11
N PRO A 2 18.05 -77.56 29.03
CA PRO A 2 17.66 -76.68 27.89
C PRO A 2 18.59 -75.44 27.77
N ARG A 3 18.87 -74.75 26.65
CA ARG A 3 18.19 -74.19 25.44
C ARG A 3 17.43 -72.86 25.64
N LEU A 4 18.08 -71.78 25.15
CA LEU A 4 17.57 -70.52 24.54
C LEU A 4 16.80 -69.56 25.48
N ALA A 5 16.92 -68.23 25.40
CA ALA A 5 17.17 -67.37 24.24
C ALA A 5 17.87 -66.05 24.63
N ALA A 6 18.72 -65.58 23.73
CA ALA A 6 19.23 -64.21 23.71
C ALA A 6 18.11 -63.25 23.31
N LEU A 7 17.96 -62.15 24.04
CA LEU A 7 17.17 -61.00 23.62
C LEU A 7 18.11 -59.78 23.64
N THR A 8 18.75 -59.58 22.50
CA THR A 8 19.32 -58.30 22.05
C THR A 8 18.25 -57.22 22.10
N GLY A 9 18.25 -56.41 23.15
CA GLY A 9 17.47 -55.18 23.21
C GLY A 9 18.21 -54.08 22.45
N VAL A 10 17.95 -53.95 21.14
CA VAL A 10 18.34 -52.75 20.40
C VAL A 10 17.26 -51.70 20.68
N THR A 11 17.49 -50.85 21.68
CA THR A 11 16.69 -49.65 21.90
C THR A 11 17.09 -48.61 20.86
N VAL A 12 16.50 -48.68 19.67
CA VAL A 12 16.50 -47.55 18.73
C VAL A 12 15.53 -46.51 19.31
N LEU A 13 16.07 -45.60 20.12
CA LEU A 13 15.34 -44.42 20.55
C LEU A 13 15.25 -43.50 19.33
N ALA A 14 14.15 -43.63 18.58
CA ALA A 14 13.83 -42.74 17.47
C ALA A 14 13.63 -41.33 18.04
N ALA A 15 14.67 -40.50 17.94
CA ALA A 15 14.56 -39.06 18.16
C ALA A 15 13.64 -38.49 17.08
N ALA A 16 12.37 -38.32 17.44
CA ALA A 16 11.40 -37.59 16.63
C ALA A 16 11.87 -36.14 16.52
N LEU A 17 12.54 -35.82 15.41
CA LEU A 17 12.77 -34.45 14.95
C LEU A 17 11.44 -33.88 14.43
N THR A 18 10.44 -33.72 15.30
CA THR A 18 9.26 -32.90 15.01
C THR A 18 9.51 -31.47 15.46
N ALA A 19 10.47 -30.80 14.82
CA ALA A 19 10.62 -29.35 14.87
C ALA A 19 9.79 -28.73 13.73
N CYS A 20 8.47 -28.88 13.79
CA CYS A 20 7.56 -28.17 12.89
C CYS A 20 7.18 -26.84 13.53
N SER A 21 7.93 -25.79 13.22
CA SER A 21 7.44 -24.40 13.09
C SER A 21 6.40 -23.92 14.13
N GLY A 22 6.65 -24.13 15.42
CA GLY A 22 5.76 -23.76 16.53
C GLY A 22 6.22 -22.52 17.29
N GLY A 23 6.64 -21.46 16.58
CA GLY A 23 6.77 -20.15 17.21
C GLY A 23 5.38 -19.66 17.70
N PRO A 24 5.30 -18.85 18.77
CA PRO A 24 4.02 -18.27 19.17
C PRO A 24 3.38 -17.56 17.97
N PRO A 25 2.04 -17.58 17.82
CA PRO A 25 1.38 -16.90 16.71
C PRO A 25 1.88 -15.45 16.68
N GLN A 26 2.39 -14.99 15.54
CA GLN A 26 2.82 -13.60 15.40
C GLN A 26 1.59 -12.72 15.60
N ALA A 27 1.49 -12.13 16.80
CA ALA A 27 0.47 -11.14 17.10
C ALA A 27 0.85 -9.85 16.37
N CYS A 28 0.07 -9.50 15.35
CA CYS A 28 0.25 -8.24 14.64
C CYS A 28 -0.06 -7.08 15.58
N SER A 29 0.86 -6.12 15.68
CA SER A 29 0.61 -4.90 16.45
C SER A 29 -0.57 -4.16 15.84
N ALA A 30 -1.48 -3.62 16.65
CA ALA A 30 -2.61 -2.79 16.20
C ALA A 30 -2.20 -1.39 15.70
N ILE A 31 -0.97 -1.25 15.17
CA ILE A 31 -0.45 0.00 14.63
C ILE A 31 -1.08 0.17 13.23
N GLY A 32 -1.87 1.24 13.07
CA GLY A 32 -2.38 1.65 11.76
C GLY A 32 -1.26 2.15 10.85
N TRP A 33 -1.44 1.97 9.55
CA TRP A 33 -0.54 2.50 8.51
C TRP A 33 -1.30 3.40 7.55
N THR A 34 -0.57 4.06 6.66
CA THR A 34 -1.14 4.81 5.53
C THR A 34 -0.62 4.20 4.24
N ASN A 35 -1.50 4.08 3.25
CA ASN A 35 -1.09 3.74 1.90
C ASN A 35 -0.65 5.00 1.15
N GLN A 36 0.02 4.84 0.02
CA GLN A 36 0.53 5.96 -0.77
C GLN A 36 0.17 5.85 -2.24
N VAL A 37 -0.25 6.95 -2.84
CA VAL A 37 -0.27 7.13 -4.29
C VAL A 37 0.91 8.03 -4.66
N ARG A 38 1.86 7.50 -5.42
CA ARG A 38 2.95 8.29 -6.00
C ARG A 38 2.59 8.62 -7.44
N VAL A 39 2.53 9.92 -7.74
CA VAL A 39 2.20 10.46 -9.05
C VAL A 39 3.47 11.04 -9.64
N HIS A 40 3.89 10.51 -10.78
CA HIS A 40 4.96 11.06 -11.59
C HIS A 40 4.32 11.98 -12.63
N VAL A 41 4.49 13.29 -12.45
CA VAL A 41 4.08 14.27 -13.43
C VAL A 41 5.17 14.35 -14.49
N THR A 42 4.80 14.39 -15.76
CA THR A 42 5.73 14.34 -16.90
C THR A 42 5.24 15.27 -18.00
N GLY A 43 6.12 15.69 -18.92
CA GLY A 43 5.78 16.67 -19.96
C GLY A 43 6.16 18.09 -19.55
N ASP A 44 5.35 19.10 -19.89
CA ASP A 44 5.54 20.48 -19.43
C ASP A 44 4.94 20.68 -18.03
N THR A 45 5.77 20.51 -17.00
CA THR A 45 5.32 20.56 -15.59
C THR A 45 5.42 21.94 -14.96
N ALA A 46 5.94 22.95 -15.68
CA ALA A 46 6.25 24.26 -15.12
C ALA A 46 5.02 25.01 -14.55
N GLY A 47 3.82 24.69 -15.04
CA GLY A 47 2.56 25.26 -14.57
C GLY A 47 1.91 24.54 -13.39
N VAL A 48 2.40 23.35 -13.00
CA VAL A 48 1.75 22.51 -11.99
C VAL A 48 2.15 22.95 -10.59
N ASP A 49 1.19 23.48 -9.84
CA ASP A 49 1.37 23.95 -8.45
C ASP A 49 0.78 22.99 -7.43
N ALA A 50 -0.23 22.20 -7.81
CA ALA A 50 -0.82 21.21 -6.93
C ALA A 50 -1.28 19.95 -7.67
N VAL A 51 -1.13 18.81 -7.02
CA VAL A 51 -1.73 17.53 -7.43
C VAL A 51 -2.66 17.05 -6.34
N THR A 52 -3.91 16.76 -6.71
CA THR A 52 -4.93 16.21 -5.81
C THR A 52 -5.29 14.79 -6.22
N PHE A 53 -5.66 13.98 -5.23
CA PHE A 53 -6.15 12.62 -5.44
C PHE A 53 -7.38 12.39 -4.59
N CYS A 54 -8.35 11.71 -5.19
CA CYS A 54 -9.59 11.35 -4.54
C CYS A 54 -10.04 9.98 -5.02
N ALA A 55 -10.52 9.14 -4.12
CA ALA A 55 -10.98 7.79 -4.43
C ALA A 55 -12.13 7.36 -3.51
N GLY A 56 -12.89 6.37 -3.97
CA GLY A 56 -14.08 5.88 -3.27
C GLY A 56 -15.39 6.43 -3.85
N ALA A 57 -16.51 5.94 -3.31
CA ALA A 57 -17.85 6.25 -3.81
C ALA A 57 -18.30 7.70 -3.57
N THR A 58 -17.65 8.39 -2.65
CA THR A 58 -17.91 9.79 -2.28
C THR A 58 -17.08 10.79 -3.07
N CYS A 59 -16.27 10.32 -4.04
CA CYS A 59 -15.35 11.16 -4.76
C CYS A 59 -16.08 12.01 -5.83
N PRO A 60 -16.07 13.35 -5.73
CA PRO A 60 -16.62 14.20 -6.77
C PRO A 60 -15.79 14.09 -8.06
N VAL A 61 -16.48 14.24 -9.20
CA VAL A 61 -15.88 14.31 -10.53
C VAL A 61 -16.25 15.67 -11.13
N PRO A 62 -15.28 16.52 -11.51
CA PRO A 62 -13.82 16.33 -11.41
C PRO A 62 -13.31 16.33 -9.95
N ALA A 63 -12.06 15.90 -9.76
CA ALA A 63 -11.34 16.00 -8.50
C ALA A 63 -11.41 17.44 -7.97
N PRO A 64 -11.58 17.61 -6.65
CA PRO A 64 -11.68 18.95 -6.08
C PRO A 64 -10.33 19.67 -6.18
N PRO A 65 -10.32 20.98 -6.46
CA PRO A 65 -9.14 21.81 -6.27
C PRO A 65 -8.69 21.79 -4.80
N PRO A 66 -7.41 22.06 -4.52
CA PRO A 66 -6.79 21.84 -3.21
C PRO A 66 -7.41 22.66 -2.06
N THR A 67 -8.16 23.72 -2.37
CA THR A 67 -8.82 24.60 -1.39
C THR A 67 -10.24 24.17 -1.02
N LEU A 68 -10.86 23.26 -1.78
CA LEU A 68 -12.13 22.66 -1.38
C LEU A 68 -11.83 21.58 -0.33
N ALA A 69 -12.57 21.63 0.78
CA ALA A 69 -12.43 20.74 1.92
C ALA A 69 -12.20 19.28 1.49
N PRO A 70 -11.35 18.52 2.21
CA PRO A 70 -11.06 17.14 1.86
C PRO A 70 -12.35 16.38 1.58
N ALA A 71 -12.42 15.72 0.41
CA ALA A 71 -13.55 14.87 0.08
C ALA A 71 -13.82 13.91 1.26
N PRO A 72 -15.08 13.59 1.61
CA PRO A 72 -15.36 12.68 2.72
C PRO A 72 -14.61 11.37 2.53
N GLY A 73 -13.62 11.10 3.39
CA GLY A 73 -12.70 9.95 3.29
C GLY A 73 -11.23 10.30 2.97
N ALA A 74 -10.90 11.53 2.58
CA ALA A 74 -9.54 11.93 2.19
C ALA A 74 -8.84 12.74 3.29
N ARG A 75 -8.15 12.10 4.23
CA ARG A 75 -7.08 12.79 4.99
C ARG A 75 -5.77 12.60 4.23
N SER A 76 -5.65 13.31 3.12
CA SER A 76 -4.48 13.19 2.26
C SER A 76 -3.41 14.18 2.68
N LEU A 77 -2.25 13.67 3.10
CA LEU A 77 -1.03 14.47 3.21
C LEU A 77 -0.30 14.37 1.88
N THR A 78 -0.13 15.52 1.22
CA THR A 78 0.60 15.62 -0.05
C THR A 78 1.96 16.25 0.20
N SER A 79 3.00 15.62 -0.35
CA SER A 79 4.37 16.15 -0.41
C SER A 79 4.90 15.92 -1.82
N HIS A 80 5.88 16.69 -2.27
CA HIS A 80 6.50 16.45 -3.57
C HIS A 80 8.01 16.72 -3.54
N ASP A 81 8.71 16.05 -4.45
CA ASP A 81 10.12 16.25 -4.76
C ASP A 81 10.25 16.33 -6.28
N GLY A 82 10.51 17.54 -6.80
CA GLY A 82 10.38 17.84 -8.22
C GLY A 82 9.00 17.45 -8.75
N ASP A 83 8.99 16.64 -9.81
CA ASP A 83 7.77 16.18 -10.48
C ASP A 83 7.12 14.93 -9.85
N VAL A 84 7.63 14.47 -8.70
CA VAL A 84 7.08 13.31 -7.98
C VAL A 84 6.25 13.77 -6.80
N TRP A 85 4.95 13.53 -6.86
CA TRP A 85 3.99 13.84 -5.81
C TRP A 85 3.64 12.58 -5.03
N THR A 86 3.78 12.61 -3.71
CA THR A 86 3.41 11.51 -2.81
C THR A 86 2.20 11.91 -1.98
N ILE A 87 1.11 11.17 -2.15
CA ILE A 87 -0.17 11.39 -1.50
C ILE A 87 -0.43 10.23 -0.56
N SER A 88 -0.37 10.47 0.75
CA SER A 88 -0.68 9.46 1.76
C SER A 88 -2.20 9.37 1.94
N ILE A 89 -2.76 8.18 1.81
CA ILE A 89 -4.19 7.90 2.04
C ILE A 89 -4.35 6.94 3.21
N ASP A 90 -5.60 6.67 3.60
CA ASP A 90 -5.91 5.69 4.64
C ASP A 90 -5.49 4.25 4.24
N MET A 91 -5.87 3.25 5.05
CA MET A 91 -5.50 1.84 4.79
C MET A 91 -6.27 1.22 3.60
N THR A 92 -7.06 1.99 2.86
CA THR A 92 -7.81 1.46 1.70
C THR A 92 -6.92 1.29 0.46
N THR A 93 -7.31 0.36 -0.40
CA THR A 93 -6.65 0.08 -1.68
C THR A 93 -7.67 0.17 -2.82
N PRO A 94 -8.20 1.37 -3.12
CA PRO A 94 -9.20 1.53 -4.18
C PRO A 94 -8.63 1.10 -5.53
N ARG A 95 -9.45 0.47 -6.39
CA ARG A 95 -9.01 0.07 -7.73
C ARG A 95 -8.86 1.24 -8.69
N THR A 96 -9.59 2.33 -8.42
CA THR A 96 -9.64 3.53 -9.26
C THR A 96 -9.66 4.77 -8.39
N GLY A 97 -9.10 5.87 -8.89
CA GLY A 97 -9.25 7.20 -8.31
C GLY A 97 -9.30 8.29 -9.38
N HIS A 98 -9.57 9.52 -8.97
CA HIS A 98 -9.42 10.72 -9.78
C HIS A 98 -8.17 11.49 -9.35
N LEU A 99 -7.35 11.87 -10.34
CA LEU A 99 -6.21 12.75 -10.18
C LEU A 99 -6.50 14.09 -10.85
N GLY A 100 -6.25 15.16 -10.11
CA GLY A 100 -6.27 16.52 -10.64
C GLY A 100 -4.87 17.15 -10.54
N ALA A 101 -4.46 17.88 -11.57
CA ALA A 101 -3.34 18.82 -11.50
C ALA A 101 -3.87 20.24 -11.69
N PHE A 102 -3.35 21.17 -10.89
CA PHE A 102 -3.84 22.55 -10.83
C PHE A 102 -2.69 23.53 -10.90
N ASP A 103 -2.96 24.71 -11.43
CA ASP A 103 -2.04 25.85 -11.37
C ASP A 103 -2.10 26.56 -10.00
N ALA A 104 -1.26 27.58 -9.83
CA ALA A 104 -1.16 28.36 -8.59
C ALA A 104 -2.44 29.16 -8.25
N SER A 105 -3.36 29.34 -9.20
CA SER A 105 -4.67 29.95 -8.97
C SER A 105 -5.73 28.94 -8.52
N GLY A 106 -5.40 27.64 -8.58
CA GLY A 106 -6.31 26.54 -8.34
C GLY A 106 -7.15 26.17 -9.57
N ALA A 107 -6.79 26.65 -10.77
CA ALA A 107 -7.46 26.27 -11.99
C ALA A 107 -6.98 24.88 -12.45
N PRO A 108 -7.89 24.00 -12.92
CA PRO A 108 -7.52 22.66 -13.35
C PRO A 108 -6.72 22.72 -14.65
N LEU A 109 -5.52 22.14 -14.63
CA LEU A 109 -4.71 21.85 -15.81
C LEU A 109 -5.11 20.50 -16.42
N ILE A 110 -5.29 19.49 -15.56
CA ILE A 110 -5.82 18.17 -15.92
C ILE A 110 -6.74 17.66 -14.82
N ASP A 111 -7.79 16.94 -15.24
CA ASP A 111 -8.54 16.02 -14.39
C ASP A 111 -8.70 14.68 -15.11
N GLN A 112 -8.30 13.58 -14.48
CA GLN A 112 -8.48 12.26 -15.07
C GLN A 112 -8.73 11.16 -14.06
N ARG A 113 -9.48 10.14 -14.50
CA ARG A 113 -9.60 8.88 -13.78
C ARG A 113 -8.37 8.01 -14.04
N VAL A 114 -7.85 7.40 -12.99
CA VAL A 114 -6.71 6.48 -13.07
C VAL A 114 -7.03 5.14 -12.42
N MET A 115 -6.41 4.08 -12.94
CA MET A 115 -6.38 2.76 -12.31
C MET A 115 -5.18 2.67 -11.38
N LEU A 116 -5.37 2.03 -10.23
CA LEU A 116 -4.35 1.91 -9.20
C LEU A 116 -3.92 0.46 -9.06
N ALA A 117 -2.63 0.22 -9.29
CA ALA A 117 -2.00 -1.07 -9.05
C ALA A 117 -1.20 -0.97 -7.75
N TRP A 118 -1.74 -1.56 -6.68
CA TRP A 118 -1.13 -1.51 -5.36
C TRP A 118 -0.05 -2.56 -5.19
N LYS A 119 1.08 -2.16 -4.61
CA LYS A 119 2.17 -3.03 -4.21
C LYS A 119 2.49 -2.83 -2.74
N ARG A 120 2.59 -3.91 -1.97
CA ARG A 120 3.08 -3.86 -0.58
C ARG A 120 4.52 -3.35 -0.54
N VAL A 121 4.77 -2.36 0.32
CA VAL A 121 6.09 -1.73 0.50
C VAL A 121 6.62 -1.81 1.93
N GLY A 122 5.82 -2.36 2.85
CA GLY A 122 6.23 -2.67 4.21
C GLY A 122 5.27 -3.63 4.90
N GLY A 123 5.63 -4.06 6.11
CA GLY A 123 4.88 -5.07 6.86
C GLY A 123 5.07 -6.48 6.32
N THR A 124 4.12 -7.38 6.59
CA THR A 124 4.16 -8.79 6.17
C THR A 124 2.87 -9.22 5.49
N ALA A 125 2.84 -10.41 4.91
CA ALA A 125 1.62 -10.95 4.32
C ALA A 125 0.57 -11.24 5.40
N GLU A 126 1.01 -11.71 6.57
CA GLU A 126 0.17 -12.11 7.70
C GLU A 126 -0.42 -10.90 8.42
N CYS A 127 0.35 -9.83 8.55
CA CYS A 127 -0.04 -8.65 9.33
C CYS A 127 -0.50 -7.46 8.49
N GLY A 128 -0.44 -7.57 7.17
CA GLY A 128 -0.65 -6.43 6.29
C GLY A 128 0.47 -5.40 6.44
N GLY A 129 0.16 -4.15 6.10
CA GLY A 129 1.13 -3.06 6.06
C GLY A 129 0.94 -2.14 4.85
N PRO A 130 1.75 -1.08 4.77
CA PRO A 130 1.60 -0.03 3.78
C PRO A 130 1.77 -0.55 2.36
N GLU A 131 0.89 -0.08 1.50
CA GLU A 131 0.93 -0.33 0.07
C GLU A 131 1.12 0.98 -0.69
N ARG A 132 1.72 0.88 -1.88
CA ARG A 132 1.97 1.99 -2.76
C ARG A 132 1.45 1.70 -4.16
N ALA A 133 0.74 2.66 -4.74
CA ALA A 133 0.40 2.69 -6.15
C ALA A 133 1.25 3.76 -6.86
N GLU A 134 1.71 3.44 -8.06
CA GLU A 134 2.50 4.33 -8.91
C GLU A 134 1.65 4.73 -10.12
N VAL A 135 1.55 6.03 -10.41
CA VAL A 135 0.75 6.57 -11.51
C VAL A 135 1.56 7.62 -12.26
N THR A 136 1.36 7.71 -13.57
CA THR A 136 1.95 8.78 -14.39
C THR A 136 0.85 9.73 -14.86
N LEU A 137 1.10 11.03 -14.72
CA LEU A 137 0.24 12.10 -15.17
C LEU A 137 1.00 12.90 -16.24
N TRP A 138 0.47 12.96 -17.45
CA TRP A 138 1.13 13.63 -18.58
C TRP A 138 0.57 15.04 -18.77
N MET A 139 1.43 16.05 -18.76
CA MET A 139 1.11 17.43 -19.12
C MET A 139 1.45 17.67 -20.61
N PRO A 140 0.49 18.19 -21.40
CA PRO A 140 0.66 18.40 -22.84
C PRO A 140 1.69 19.47 -23.19
#